data_AF-A0AAU9L735-F1
#
_entry.id   AF-A0AAU9L735-F1
#
_cell.length_a   1.000
_cell.length_b   1.000
_cell.length_c   1.000
_cell.angle_alpha   90.00
_cell.angle_beta   90.00
_cell.angle_gamma   90.00
#
_symmetry.space_group_name_H-M   'P 1'
#
loop_
_entity.id
_entity.type
_entity.pdbx_description
1 polymer ?
#
loop_
_entity_poly.entity_id
_entity_poly.type
_entity_poly.pdbx_seq_one_letter_code
_entity_poly.pdbx_strand_id
1 'polypeptide(L)'
;MIERHHTSWAKEYAEKRLGMTLIRESTSYQVSIVNQSFEYNIRLTDDLQLEKIKTRPSRWFSATLKMRQEMDDESYMMDSTPDIRFYVSTTENLSKTDSLYVKLATCCKNAPDGRGIIEFCDETREKVRISRHLVDAGESPACIGTVRHVRGATYFSSETETQLSLMHIREFGIPDRNPQDGFMSVRDKVEAEFQLPPLTPERRVMPMFARNFLDTGMKFVDFLRTQADLEMP
;
A
#
# COMPACT_ATOMS: atom_id res chain seq x y z
N MET A 1 4.38 -18.42 1.08
CA MET A 1 5.37 -17.81 2.00
C MET A 1 6.11 -16.74 1.21
N ILE A 2 5.99 -15.44 1.54
CA ILE A 2 6.73 -14.37 0.84
C ILE A 2 8.20 -14.48 1.28
N GLU A 3 9.12 -14.66 0.34
CA GLU A 3 10.53 -14.84 0.65
C GLU A 3 11.10 -13.61 1.35
N ARG A 4 11.78 -13.83 2.48
CA ARG A 4 12.38 -12.78 3.32
C ARG A 4 13.52 -12.01 2.61
N HIS A 5 13.96 -12.47 1.45
CA HIS A 5 15.22 -12.05 0.83
C HIS A 5 15.10 -10.82 -0.08
N HIS A 6 13.89 -10.38 -0.46
CA HIS A 6 13.70 -9.34 -1.48
C HIS A 6 14.01 -7.87 -1.07
N THR A 7 14.66 -7.59 0.07
CA THR A 7 14.84 -6.19 0.56
C THR A 7 16.15 -5.84 1.26
N SER A 8 17.20 -6.67 1.22
CA SER A 8 18.46 -6.33 1.92
C SER A 8 19.07 -5.01 1.41
N TRP A 9 19.09 -4.82 0.09
CA TRP A 9 19.71 -3.67 -0.55
C TRP A 9 18.88 -2.38 -0.46
N ALA A 10 17.54 -2.47 -0.51
CA ALA A 10 16.68 -1.29 -0.42
C ALA A 10 16.73 -0.66 0.99
N LYS A 11 16.84 -1.54 2.01
CA LYS A 11 17.12 -1.14 3.38
C LYS A 11 18.52 -0.53 3.52
N GLU A 12 19.55 -1.21 3.01
CA GLU A 12 20.92 -0.68 3.05
C GLU A 12 21.04 0.67 2.36
N TYR A 13 20.32 0.89 1.26
CA TYR A 13 20.30 2.16 0.59
C TYR A 13 19.65 3.26 1.44
N ALA A 14 18.47 2.98 2.02
CA ALA A 14 17.78 3.93 2.90
C ALA A 14 18.67 4.35 4.08
N GLU A 15 19.30 3.38 4.74
CA GLU A 15 20.10 3.63 5.94
C GLU A 15 21.50 4.17 5.63
N LYS A 16 22.26 3.52 4.73
CA LYS A 16 23.68 3.82 4.51
C LYS A 16 23.93 4.90 3.47
N ARG A 17 23.07 5.03 2.45
CA ARG A 17 23.28 5.99 1.35
C ARG A 17 22.47 7.27 1.53
N LEU A 18 21.22 7.16 1.99
CA LEU A 18 20.37 8.32 2.25
C LEU A 18 20.43 8.83 3.70
N GLY A 19 21.09 8.10 4.60
CA GLY A 19 21.17 8.48 6.01
C GLY A 19 19.79 8.53 6.70
N MET A 20 18.80 7.82 6.16
CA MET A 20 17.44 7.83 6.71
C MET A 20 17.37 6.91 7.93
N THR A 21 16.55 7.30 8.90
CA THR A 21 16.33 6.53 10.12
C THR A 21 15.02 5.75 10.01
N LEU A 22 15.03 4.48 10.39
CA LEU A 22 13.81 3.69 10.53
C LEU A 22 12.92 4.29 11.63
N ILE A 23 11.69 4.67 11.28
CA ILE A 23 10.73 5.27 12.22
C ILE A 23 9.53 4.37 12.50
N ARG A 24 9.28 3.37 11.64
CA ARG A 24 8.12 2.50 11.78
C ARG A 24 8.32 1.20 11.04
N GLU A 25 7.94 0.09 11.67
CA GLU A 25 7.59 -1.15 10.99
C GLU A 25 6.10 -1.42 11.20
N SER A 26 5.42 -1.96 10.18
CA SER A 26 4.03 -2.36 10.35
C SER A 26 3.59 -3.44 9.38
N THR A 27 2.64 -4.23 9.86
CA THR A 27 1.89 -5.21 9.09
C THR A 27 0.41 -4.82 9.14
N SER A 28 -0.26 -4.75 7.99
CA SER A 28 -1.67 -4.37 7.93
C SER A 28 -2.32 -4.86 6.65
N TYR A 29 -3.63 -5.08 6.69
CA TYR A 29 -4.44 -5.22 5.49
C TYR A 29 -4.95 -3.85 5.06
N GLN A 30 -4.94 -3.59 3.75
CA GLN A 30 -5.47 -2.39 3.13
C GLN A 30 -6.53 -2.79 2.13
N VAL A 31 -7.75 -2.31 2.33
CA VAL A 31 -8.92 -2.60 1.48
C VAL A 31 -9.28 -1.33 0.72
N SER A 32 -9.38 -1.43 -0.61
CA SER A 32 -9.91 -0.35 -1.43
C SER A 32 -11.42 -0.52 -1.58
N ILE A 33 -12.21 0.47 -1.11
CA ILE A 33 -13.67 0.51 -1.30
C ILE A 33 -14.04 1.74 -2.11
N VAL A 34 -14.86 1.54 -3.14
CA VAL A 34 -15.52 2.63 -3.87
C VAL A 34 -16.89 2.90 -3.26
N ASN A 35 -17.11 4.11 -2.75
CA ASN A 35 -18.37 4.55 -2.19
C ASN A 35 -18.71 5.96 -2.72
N GLN A 36 -19.93 6.15 -3.24
CA GLN A 36 -20.41 7.43 -3.79
C GLN A 36 -19.42 8.07 -4.80
N SER A 37 -18.85 7.26 -5.69
CA SER A 37 -17.84 7.67 -6.70
C SER A 37 -16.46 8.07 -6.15
N PHE A 38 -16.21 7.92 -4.85
CA PHE A 38 -14.90 8.12 -4.23
C PHE A 38 -14.28 6.80 -3.79
N GLU A 39 -12.97 6.66 -3.96
CA GLU A 39 -12.20 5.53 -3.46
C GLU A 39 -11.62 5.83 -2.07
N TYR A 40 -11.82 4.92 -1.13
CA TYR A 40 -11.31 4.99 0.23
C TYR A 40 -10.33 3.84 0.47
N ASN A 41 -9.24 4.15 1.17
CA ASN A 41 -8.30 3.16 1.67
C ASN A 41 -8.64 2.87 3.14
N ILE A 42 -9.12 1.66 3.39
CA ILE A 42 -9.47 1.19 4.72
C ILE A 42 -8.32 0.34 5.22
N ARG A 43 -7.75 0.73 6.34
CA ARG A 43 -6.68 0.00 6.98
C ARG A 43 -7.24 -0.87 8.09
N LEU A 44 -6.85 -2.14 8.04
CA LEU A 44 -7.16 -3.15 9.04
C LEU A 44 -5.86 -3.64 9.68
N THR A 45 -5.95 -4.12 10.91
CA THR A 45 -4.87 -4.82 11.60
C THR A 45 -4.54 -6.14 10.90
N ASP A 46 -3.47 -6.81 11.34
CA ASP A 46 -3.11 -8.15 10.86
C ASP A 46 -4.21 -9.21 11.19
N ASP A 47 -5.05 -8.93 12.18
CA ASP A 47 -6.22 -9.75 12.54
C ASP A 47 -7.53 -9.29 11.87
N LEU A 48 -7.44 -8.42 10.86
CA LEU A 48 -8.55 -7.88 10.04
C LEU A 48 -9.53 -6.95 10.79
N GLN A 49 -9.09 -6.34 11.89
CA GLN A 49 -9.90 -5.37 12.64
C GLN A 49 -9.73 -3.95 12.10
N LEU A 50 -10.80 -3.16 12.07
CA LEU A 50 -10.77 -1.79 11.54
C LEU A 50 -9.85 -0.86 12.36
N GLU A 51 -8.77 -0.36 11.75
CA GLU A 51 -7.86 0.62 12.36
C GLU A 51 -8.29 2.05 12.01
N LYS A 52 -8.41 2.35 10.71
CA LYS A 52 -8.75 3.67 10.21
C LYS A 52 -9.24 3.64 8.77
N ILE A 53 -9.94 4.68 8.38
CA ILE A 53 -10.37 4.92 7.01
C ILE A 53 -9.76 6.23 6.55
N LYS A 54 -9.14 6.21 5.38
CA LYS A 54 -8.59 7.39 4.73
C LYS A 54 -9.20 7.51 3.34
N THR A 55 -9.35 8.74 2.87
CA THR A 55 -9.48 8.95 1.42
C THR A 55 -8.27 8.36 0.72
N ARG A 56 -8.44 7.81 -0.48
CA ARG A 56 -7.25 7.51 -1.29
C ARG A 56 -6.44 8.80 -1.43
N PRO A 57 -5.11 8.71 -1.46
CA PRO A 57 -4.28 9.89 -1.61
C PRO A 57 -4.72 10.68 -2.84
N SER A 58 -5.19 11.91 -2.65
CA SER A 58 -5.42 12.83 -3.75
C SER A 58 -4.04 13.21 -4.27
N ARG A 59 -3.70 12.66 -5.44
CA ARG A 59 -2.39 12.80 -6.08
C ARG A 59 -2.37 14.14 -6.78
N TRP A 60 -1.85 15.17 -6.11
CA TRP A 60 -1.58 16.47 -6.74
C TRP A 60 -0.52 16.32 -7.83
N PHE A 61 0.46 15.44 -7.58
CA PHE A 61 1.43 14.99 -8.56
C PHE A 61 1.80 13.54 -8.22
N SER A 62 1.68 12.64 -9.20
CA SER A 62 2.22 11.28 -9.08
C SER A 62 3.07 10.96 -10.30
N ALA A 63 4.32 10.59 -10.05
CA ALA A 63 5.15 9.91 -11.03
C ALA A 63 5.30 8.47 -10.54
N THR A 64 4.65 7.54 -11.24
CA THR A 64 4.98 6.12 -11.09
C THR A 64 6.10 5.85 -12.07
N LEU A 65 7.32 5.64 -11.56
CA LEU A 65 8.36 5.10 -12.41
C LEU A 65 8.36 3.60 -12.24
N LYS A 66 7.65 2.93 -13.17
CA LYS A 66 7.74 1.48 -13.28
C LYS A 66 9.14 1.13 -13.76
N MET A 67 10.00 0.72 -12.84
CA MET A 67 11.06 -0.22 -13.19
C MET A 67 10.32 -1.47 -13.65
N ARG A 68 10.64 -1.98 -14.84
CA ARG A 68 9.89 -3.06 -15.47
C ARG A 68 10.08 -4.32 -14.60
N GLN A 69 9.11 -4.60 -13.73
CA GLN A 69 8.98 -5.91 -13.10
C GLN A 69 8.58 -6.88 -14.21
N GLU A 70 9.45 -7.81 -14.52
CA GLU A 70 9.15 -8.91 -15.41
C GLU A 70 8.59 -10.06 -14.57
N MET A 71 7.57 -10.72 -15.11
CA MET A 71 7.04 -11.94 -14.51
C MET A 71 8.03 -13.03 -14.86
N ASP A 72 8.55 -13.71 -13.85
CA ASP A 72 9.31 -14.93 -14.06
C ASP A 72 8.32 -16.03 -14.47
N ASP A 73 8.45 -16.48 -15.72
CA ASP A 73 7.56 -17.47 -16.33
C ASP A 73 7.67 -18.85 -15.66
N GLU A 74 8.76 -19.15 -14.93
CA GLU A 74 8.95 -20.42 -14.24
C GLU A 74 8.30 -20.43 -12.84
N SER A 75 8.47 -19.33 -12.08
CA SER A 75 7.94 -19.22 -10.71
C SER A 75 6.55 -18.58 -10.64
N TYR A 76 6.09 -17.96 -11.74
CA TYR A 76 4.90 -17.09 -11.79
C TYR A 76 4.94 -15.93 -10.77
N MET A 77 6.13 -15.56 -10.30
CA MET A 77 6.36 -14.44 -9.39
C MET A 77 6.87 -13.23 -10.17
N MET A 78 6.66 -12.03 -9.62
CA MET A 78 7.36 -10.84 -10.12
C MET A 78 8.81 -10.90 -9.67
N ASP A 79 9.74 -10.46 -10.52
CA ASP A 79 11.14 -10.32 -10.13
C ASP A 79 11.32 -9.41 -8.89
N SER A 80 12.53 -9.41 -8.32
CA SER A 80 12.85 -8.64 -7.11
C SER A 80 12.91 -7.13 -7.31
N THR A 81 12.75 -6.63 -8.54
CA THR A 81 12.82 -5.20 -8.83
C THR A 81 11.61 -4.51 -8.21
N PRO A 82 11.75 -3.48 -7.38
CA PRO A 82 10.60 -2.81 -6.77
C PRO A 82 9.89 -1.91 -7.78
N ASP A 83 8.56 -1.88 -7.72
CA ASP A 83 7.77 -0.81 -8.35
C ASP A 83 7.98 0.48 -7.53
N ILE A 84 8.66 1.46 -8.12
CA ILE A 84 9.00 2.71 -7.44
C ILE A 84 7.90 3.74 -7.69
N ARG A 85 7.38 4.30 -6.59
CA ARG A 85 6.36 5.33 -6.63
C ARG A 85 6.83 6.59 -5.93
N PHE A 86 6.69 7.70 -6.65
CA PHE A 86 6.89 9.04 -6.12
C PHE A 86 5.55 9.76 -6.12
N TYR A 87 5.17 10.32 -4.97
CA TYR A 87 4.01 11.18 -4.93
C TYR A 87 4.14 12.31 -3.93
N VAL A 88 3.48 13.42 -4.28
CA VAL A 88 3.01 14.40 -3.31
C VAL A 88 1.52 14.17 -3.18
N SER A 89 1.10 13.74 -1.99
CA SER A 89 -0.29 13.38 -1.77
C SER A 89 -0.84 13.97 -0.49
N THR A 90 -2.11 14.33 -0.54
CA THR A 90 -2.90 14.63 0.65
C THR A 90 -3.88 13.47 0.85
N THR A 91 -3.87 12.89 2.05
CA THR A 91 -4.90 11.95 2.51
C THR A 91 -5.58 12.58 3.70
N GLU A 92 -6.90 12.42 3.79
CA GLU A 92 -7.66 12.87 4.95
C GLU A 92 -8.20 11.65 5.67
N ASN A 93 -8.13 11.68 7.01
CA ASN A 93 -8.82 10.66 7.80
C ASN A 93 -10.32 10.93 7.70
N LEU A 94 -11.08 9.89 7.41
CA LEU A 94 -12.53 9.99 7.40
C LEU A 94 -13.04 10.20 8.84
N SER A 95 -13.98 11.14 9.02
CA SER A 95 -14.58 11.38 10.33
C SER A 95 -15.29 10.12 10.85
N LYS A 96 -15.25 9.91 12.17
CA LYS A 96 -15.97 8.80 12.81
C LYS A 96 -17.50 8.92 12.71
N THR A 97 -18.00 10.14 12.44
CA THR A 97 -19.42 10.42 12.22
C THR A 97 -19.83 10.26 10.75
N ASP A 98 -18.87 10.01 9.85
CA ASP A 98 -19.17 9.79 8.45
C ASP A 98 -19.99 8.52 8.25
N SER A 99 -20.96 8.55 7.34
CA SER A 99 -21.85 7.42 7.06
C SER A 99 -21.12 6.13 6.68
N LEU A 100 -20.04 6.22 5.89
CA LEU A 100 -19.23 5.05 5.53
C LEU A 100 -18.47 4.54 6.74
N TYR A 101 -17.90 5.44 7.56
CA TYR A 101 -17.21 5.03 8.79
C TYR A 101 -18.16 4.30 9.73
N VAL A 102 -19.33 4.89 10.00
CA VAL A 102 -20.34 4.30 10.88
C VAL A 102 -20.79 2.95 10.36
N LYS A 103 -21.02 2.83 9.04
CA LYS A 103 -21.40 1.55 8.41
C LYS A 103 -20.34 0.48 8.62
N LEU A 104 -19.08 0.74 8.26
CA LEU A 104 -17.99 -0.23 8.36
C LEU A 104 -17.68 -0.59 9.82
N ALA A 105 -17.70 0.39 10.73
CA ALA A 105 -17.53 0.15 12.16
C ALA A 105 -18.68 -0.70 12.73
N THR A 106 -19.92 -0.50 12.27
CA THR A 106 -21.08 -1.32 12.67
C THR A 106 -20.93 -2.75 12.18
N CYS A 107 -20.48 -2.96 10.94
CA CYS A 107 -20.19 -4.30 10.43
C CYS A 107 -19.15 -5.01 11.32
N CYS A 108 -18.07 -4.32 11.69
CA CYS A 108 -17.04 -4.88 12.58
C CYS A 108 -17.58 -5.17 13.98
N LYS A 109 -18.46 -4.33 14.53
CA LYS A 109 -19.09 -4.55 15.83
C LYS A 109 -20.02 -5.76 15.84
N ASN A 110 -20.72 -6.02 14.74
CA ASN A 110 -21.65 -7.13 14.61
C ASN A 110 -20.96 -8.47 14.34
N ALA A 111 -19.71 -8.43 13.87
CA ALA A 111 -18.87 -9.62 13.71
C ALA A 111 -18.31 -10.06 15.08
N PRO A 112 -18.52 -11.32 15.52
CA PRO A 112 -18.05 -11.80 16.82
C PRO A 112 -16.53 -11.69 17.04
N ASP A 113 -15.76 -11.76 15.95
CA ASP A 113 -14.30 -11.65 15.93
C ASP A 113 -13.78 -10.25 15.53
N GLY A 114 -14.70 -9.29 15.34
CA GLY A 114 -14.38 -7.94 14.88
C GLY A 114 -14.12 -7.81 13.38
N ARG A 115 -14.21 -8.90 12.60
CA ARG A 115 -13.83 -8.97 11.17
C ARG A 115 -15.00 -8.69 10.24
N GLY A 116 -15.49 -7.45 10.30
CA GLY A 116 -16.71 -7.05 9.60
C GLY A 116 -16.53 -6.60 8.15
N ILE A 117 -15.30 -6.56 7.62
CA ILE A 117 -15.02 -6.02 6.27
C ILE A 117 -14.48 -7.11 5.36
N ILE A 118 -13.43 -7.79 5.80
CA ILE A 118 -12.90 -9.02 5.19
C ILE A 118 -12.69 -10.07 6.28
N GLU A 119 -12.74 -11.35 5.89
CA GLU A 119 -12.51 -12.51 6.73
C GLU A 119 -11.38 -13.38 6.14
N PHE A 120 -10.73 -14.20 6.95
CA PHE A 120 -9.90 -15.29 6.44
C PHE A 120 -10.79 -16.40 5.90
N CYS A 121 -10.39 -17.03 4.79
CA CYS A 121 -11.14 -18.16 4.24
C CYS A 121 -10.98 -19.43 5.09
N ASP A 122 -9.86 -19.55 5.79
CA ASP A 122 -9.47 -20.73 6.57
C ASP A 122 -8.52 -20.35 7.72
N GLU A 123 -8.12 -21.35 8.51
CA GLU A 123 -7.21 -21.18 9.64
C GLU A 123 -5.77 -20.86 9.22
N THR A 124 -5.39 -21.13 7.97
CA THR A 124 -4.04 -20.83 7.45
C THR A 124 -3.82 -19.34 7.25
N ARG A 125 -4.92 -18.57 7.14
CA ARG A 125 -4.91 -17.10 6.91
C ARG A 125 -4.23 -16.69 5.61
N GLU A 126 -3.98 -17.63 4.70
CA GLU A 126 -3.33 -17.34 3.42
C GLU A 126 -4.27 -16.68 2.41
N LYS A 127 -5.57 -16.92 2.56
CA LYS A 127 -6.63 -16.37 1.72
C LYS A 127 -7.59 -15.53 2.55
N VAL A 128 -8.09 -14.48 1.92
CA VAL A 128 -9.12 -13.61 2.47
C VAL A 128 -10.32 -13.55 1.53
N ARG A 129 -11.46 -13.18 2.08
CA ARG A 129 -12.72 -12.96 1.36
C ARG A 129 -13.46 -11.77 1.94
N ILE A 130 -14.47 -11.30 1.23
CA ILE A 130 -15.36 -10.25 1.72
C ILE A 130 -16.19 -10.81 2.89
N SER A 131 -16.26 -10.05 3.99
CA SER A 131 -16.99 -10.47 5.18
C SER A 131 -18.47 -10.58 4.89
N ARG A 132 -19.10 -11.63 5.42
CA ARG A 132 -20.56 -11.81 5.31
C ARG A 132 -21.31 -10.63 5.94
N HIS A 133 -20.76 -10.06 7.01
CA HIS A 133 -21.36 -8.93 7.73
C HIS A 133 -21.41 -7.65 6.88
N LEU A 134 -20.45 -7.47 5.98
CA LEU A 134 -20.45 -6.36 5.03
C LEU A 134 -21.52 -6.54 3.95
N VAL A 135 -21.65 -7.78 3.45
CA VAL A 135 -22.68 -8.14 2.46
C VAL A 135 -24.08 -8.02 3.06
N ASP A 136 -24.28 -8.50 4.28
CA ASP A 136 -25.56 -8.40 5.01
C ASP A 136 -25.94 -6.94 5.29
N ALA A 137 -24.94 -6.04 5.41
CA ALA A 137 -25.15 -4.59 5.50
C ALA A 137 -25.47 -3.93 4.14
N GLY A 138 -25.71 -4.72 3.10
CA GLY A 138 -26.15 -4.28 1.77
C GLY A 138 -25.04 -3.74 0.88
N GLU A 139 -23.76 -4.00 1.20
CA GLU A 139 -22.67 -3.71 0.25
C GLU A 139 -22.60 -4.77 -0.85
N SER A 140 -22.32 -4.30 -2.06
CA SER A 140 -21.99 -5.21 -3.16
C SER A 140 -20.60 -5.80 -2.95
N PRO A 141 -20.39 -7.12 -3.11
CA PRO A 141 -19.03 -7.69 -3.13
C PRO A 141 -18.10 -7.00 -4.14
N ALA A 142 -18.65 -6.44 -5.22
CA ALA A 142 -17.88 -5.69 -6.20
C ALA A 142 -17.37 -4.32 -5.70
N CYS A 143 -17.79 -3.84 -4.52
CA CYS A 143 -17.32 -2.58 -3.96
C CYS A 143 -15.86 -2.64 -3.49
N ILE A 144 -15.35 -3.86 -3.21
CA ILE A 144 -13.95 -4.13 -2.91
C ILE A 144 -13.25 -4.66 -4.16
N GLY A 145 -12.58 -3.77 -4.89
CA GLY A 145 -11.83 -4.16 -6.08
C GLY A 145 -10.52 -4.89 -5.77
N THR A 146 -9.84 -4.50 -4.68
CA THR A 146 -8.55 -5.05 -4.28
C THR A 146 -8.37 -5.04 -2.76
N VAL A 147 -7.69 -6.07 -2.26
CA VAL A 147 -7.19 -6.16 -0.88
C VAL A 147 -5.68 -6.35 -0.93
N ARG A 148 -4.93 -5.69 -0.05
CA ARG A 148 -3.48 -5.78 0.01
C ARG A 148 -3.06 -6.10 1.44
N HIS A 149 -2.38 -7.21 1.65
CA HIS A 149 -1.63 -7.44 2.88
C HIS A 149 -0.26 -6.80 2.70
N VAL A 150 0.00 -5.74 3.46
CA VAL A 150 1.21 -4.92 3.37
C VAL A 150 2.05 -5.11 4.63
N ARG A 151 3.28 -5.57 4.44
CA ARG A 151 4.34 -5.60 5.45
C ARG A 151 5.39 -4.60 5.03
N GLY A 152 5.68 -3.60 5.86
CA GLY A 152 6.60 -2.55 5.44
C GLY A 152 7.34 -1.86 6.56
N ALA A 153 8.43 -1.22 6.14
CA ALA A 153 9.30 -0.39 6.95
C ALA A 153 9.30 1.04 6.39
N THR A 154 9.08 2.04 7.23
CA THR A 154 9.11 3.45 6.87
C THR A 154 10.34 4.10 7.48
N TYR A 155 11.14 4.73 6.63
CA TYR A 155 12.33 5.50 6.95
C TYR A 155 12.05 6.98 6.77
N PHE A 156 12.74 7.81 7.53
CA PHE A 156 12.60 9.26 7.49
C PHE A 156 13.96 9.96 7.49
N SER A 157 14.08 11.03 6.69
CA SER A 157 15.19 11.98 6.77
C SER A 157 14.69 13.29 7.37
N SER A 158 15.29 13.72 8.48
CA SER A 158 15.02 15.03 9.08
C SER A 158 15.58 16.18 8.26
N GLU A 159 16.60 15.95 7.44
CA GLU A 159 17.22 16.97 6.61
C GLU A 159 16.31 17.41 5.47
N THR A 160 15.66 16.44 4.81
CA THR A 160 14.80 16.70 3.64
C THR A 160 13.31 16.56 3.94
N GLU A 161 12.95 16.22 5.19
CA GLU A 161 11.60 15.85 5.62
C GLU A 161 10.95 14.72 4.79
N THR A 162 11.77 13.93 4.09
CA THR A 162 11.28 12.89 3.15
C THR A 162 11.04 11.58 3.88
N GLN A 163 9.99 10.87 3.49
CA GLN A 163 9.70 9.50 3.94
C GLN A 163 9.87 8.50 2.80
N LEU A 164 10.46 7.35 3.12
CA LEU A 164 10.57 6.19 2.24
C LEU A 164 9.89 5.01 2.92
N SER A 165 8.84 4.48 2.32
CA SER A 165 8.21 3.23 2.74
C SER A 165 8.61 2.10 1.80
N LEU A 166 9.27 1.08 2.34
CA LEU A 166 9.57 -0.17 1.65
C LEU A 166 8.50 -1.19 2.03
N MET A 167 7.80 -1.74 1.04
CA MET A 167 6.60 -2.55 1.26
C MET A 167 6.66 -3.87 0.50
N HIS A 168 6.47 -4.96 1.22
CA HIS A 168 6.13 -6.27 0.69
C HIS A 168 4.62 -6.41 0.67
N ILE A 169 4.08 -6.73 -0.49
CA ILE A 169 2.65 -6.66 -0.72
C ILE A 169 2.19 -7.96 -1.33
N ARG A 170 1.28 -8.63 -0.62
CA ARG A 170 0.42 -9.65 -1.20
C ARG A 170 -0.88 -9.01 -1.59
N GLU A 171 -1.09 -8.85 -2.88
CA GLU A 171 -2.29 -8.26 -3.46
C GLU A 171 -3.27 -9.36 -3.86
N PHE A 172 -4.49 -9.26 -3.34
CA PHE A 172 -5.63 -10.08 -3.66
C PHE A 172 -6.54 -9.27 -4.58
N GLY A 173 -6.67 -9.72 -5.83
CA GLY A 173 -7.46 -9.05 -6.86
C GLY A 173 -8.56 -9.95 -7.39
N ILE A 174 -9.64 -9.32 -7.86
CA ILE A 174 -10.82 -9.95 -8.48
C ILE A 174 -11.53 -10.89 -7.48
N PRO A 175 -12.63 -10.45 -6.86
CA PRO A 175 -13.46 -11.36 -6.05
C PRO A 175 -13.93 -12.55 -6.89
N ASP A 176 -13.87 -13.75 -6.31
CA ASP A 176 -14.40 -14.95 -6.92
C ASP A 176 -15.93 -14.88 -7.02
N ARG A 177 -16.50 -15.56 -8.02
CA ARG A 177 -17.95 -15.71 -8.15
C ARG A 177 -18.54 -16.47 -6.96
N ASN A 178 -17.77 -17.37 -6.35
CA ASN A 178 -18.08 -17.98 -5.07
C ASN A 178 -17.45 -17.17 -3.92
N PRO A 179 -18.24 -16.45 -3.11
CA PRO A 179 -17.71 -15.62 -2.02
C PRO A 179 -16.92 -16.40 -0.98
N GLN A 180 -17.14 -17.73 -0.86
CA GLN A 180 -16.40 -18.57 0.08
C GLN A 180 -14.93 -18.75 -0.33
N ASP A 181 -14.63 -18.73 -1.63
CA ASP A 181 -13.30 -18.96 -2.18
C ASP A 181 -12.41 -17.70 -2.15
N GLY A 182 -13.03 -16.53 -1.95
CA GLY A 182 -12.34 -15.27 -1.71
C GLY A 182 -11.96 -14.53 -2.98
N PHE A 183 -10.68 -14.26 -3.19
CA PHE A 183 -10.16 -13.56 -4.37
C PHE A 183 -9.44 -14.53 -5.31
N MET A 184 -9.69 -14.40 -6.62
CA MET A 184 -9.20 -15.33 -7.65
C MET A 184 -7.70 -15.17 -7.90
N SER A 185 -7.20 -13.93 -7.86
CA SER A 185 -5.80 -13.64 -8.18
C SER A 185 -5.05 -13.20 -6.93
N VAL A 186 -3.91 -13.82 -6.70
CA VAL A 186 -2.96 -13.43 -5.66
C VAL A 186 -1.64 -13.13 -6.33
N ARG A 187 -1.07 -11.95 -6.05
CA ARG A 187 0.22 -11.54 -6.59
C ARG A 187 1.06 -10.96 -5.47
N ASP A 188 2.29 -11.45 -5.36
CA ASP A 188 3.28 -10.89 -4.46
C ASP A 188 4.12 -9.85 -5.23
N LYS A 189 4.37 -8.70 -4.61
CA LYS A 189 5.16 -7.61 -5.19
C LYS A 189 5.88 -6.81 -4.13
N VAL A 190 6.97 -6.17 -4.54
CA VAL A 190 7.69 -5.19 -3.75
C VAL A 190 7.37 -3.80 -4.30
N GLU A 191 6.97 -2.88 -3.41
CA GLU A 191 6.77 -1.46 -3.74
C GLU A 191 7.68 -0.61 -2.85
N ALA A 192 8.34 0.38 -3.46
CA ALA A 192 9.10 1.40 -2.75
C ALA A 192 8.41 2.75 -2.97
N GLU A 193 8.10 3.43 -1.88
CA GLU A 193 7.21 4.58 -1.90
C GLU A 193 7.85 5.79 -1.24
N PHE A 194 8.12 6.81 -2.04
CA PHE A 194 8.64 8.09 -1.58
C PHE A 194 7.49 9.05 -1.35
N GLN A 195 7.26 9.35 -0.08
CA GLN A 195 6.35 10.39 0.32
C GLN A 195 7.16 11.65 0.61
N LEU A 196 6.96 12.64 -0.26
CA LEU A 196 7.57 13.95 -0.11
C LEU A 196 6.69 14.87 0.74
N PRO A 197 7.26 15.94 1.33
CA PRO A 197 6.53 16.80 2.25
C PRO A 197 5.23 17.36 1.62
N PRO A 198 4.13 17.51 2.36
CA PRO A 198 2.88 18.02 1.81
C PRO A 198 3.06 19.38 1.13
N LEU A 199 2.32 19.58 0.03
CA LEU A 199 2.31 20.82 -0.74
C LEU A 199 1.45 21.89 -0.06
N THR A 200 1.99 22.51 0.98
CA THR A 200 1.36 23.65 1.68
C THR A 200 1.19 24.84 0.72
N PRO A 201 0.26 25.78 0.99
CA PRO A 201 0.10 26.99 0.17
C PRO A 201 1.42 27.73 -0.09
N GLU A 202 2.29 27.77 0.91
CA GLU A 202 3.60 28.40 0.84
C GLU A 202 4.55 27.62 -0.09
N ARG A 203 4.53 26.28 -0.03
CA ARG A 203 5.36 25.41 -0.89
C ARG A 203 4.89 25.42 -2.35
N ARG A 204 3.60 25.64 -2.62
CA ARG A 204 3.03 25.72 -3.99
C ARG A 204 3.68 26.80 -4.85
N VAL A 205 4.08 27.89 -4.22
CA VAL A 205 4.64 29.06 -4.91
C VAL A 205 6.18 29.05 -4.95
N MET A 206 6.82 28.00 -4.43
CA MET A 206 8.28 27.86 -4.41
C MET A 206 8.77 27.05 -5.61
N PRO A 207 9.41 27.65 -6.64
CA PRO A 207 9.87 26.91 -7.81
C PRO A 207 10.91 25.83 -7.49
N MET A 208 11.69 26.02 -6.41
CA MET A 208 12.67 25.04 -5.95
C MET A 208 12.04 23.77 -5.39
N PHE A 209 10.81 23.83 -4.87
CA PHE A 209 10.13 22.66 -4.31
C PHE A 209 9.87 21.61 -5.40
N ALA A 210 9.31 22.02 -6.54
CA ALA A 210 9.06 21.12 -7.67
C ALA A 210 10.35 20.57 -8.29
N ARG A 211 11.41 21.39 -8.35
CA ARG A 211 12.73 20.97 -8.87
C ARG A 211 13.40 19.96 -7.95
N ASN A 212 13.44 20.22 -6.65
CA ASN A 212 14.03 19.29 -5.67
C ASN A 212 13.24 17.98 -5.60
N PHE A 213 11.91 18.03 -5.75
CA PHE A 213 11.07 16.84 -5.86
C PHE A 213 11.50 15.96 -7.04
N LEU A 214 11.62 16.54 -8.24
CA LEU A 214 12.01 15.80 -9.44
C LEU A 214 13.43 15.26 -9.35
N ASP A 215 14.37 16.07 -8.88
CA ASP A 215 15.79 15.70 -8.71
C ASP A 215 15.96 14.54 -7.72
N THR A 216 15.26 14.58 -6.58
CA THR A 216 15.25 13.49 -5.59
C THR A 216 14.71 12.20 -6.21
N GLY A 217 13.64 12.31 -7.00
CA GLY A 217 13.08 11.17 -7.72
C GLY A 217 14.06 10.55 -8.71
N MET A 218 14.68 11.37 -9.55
CA MET A 218 15.64 10.93 -10.56
C MET A 218 16.90 10.29 -9.94
N LYS A 219 17.46 10.88 -8.88
CA LYS A 219 18.63 10.31 -8.17
C LYS A 219 18.35 8.91 -7.63
N PHE A 220 17.15 8.67 -7.10
CA PHE A 220 16.78 7.36 -6.60
C PHE A 220 16.63 6.33 -7.73
N VAL A 221 16.01 6.74 -8.83
CA VAL A 221 15.84 5.91 -10.03
C VAL A 221 17.19 5.51 -10.60
N ASP A 222 18.10 6.47 -10.74
CA ASP A 222 19.42 6.22 -11.30
C ASP A 222 20.24 5.29 -10.39
N PHE A 223 20.10 5.41 -9.07
CA PHE A 223 20.69 4.46 -8.13
C PHE A 223 20.16 3.04 -8.35
N LEU A 224 18.83 2.87 -8.46
CA LEU A 224 18.24 1.54 -8.65
C LEU A 224 18.56 0.92 -10.00
N ARG A 225 18.64 1.72 -11.06
CA ARG A 225 19.15 1.26 -12.37
C ARG A 225 20.58 0.75 -12.25
N THR A 226 21.45 1.52 -11.59
CA THR A 226 22.85 1.13 -11.39
C THR A 226 22.98 -0.17 -10.60
N GLN A 227 22.07 -0.45 -9.64
CA GLN A 227 22.08 -1.72 -8.91
C GLN A 227 21.50 -2.89 -9.74
N ALA A 228 20.41 -2.67 -10.47
CA ALA A 228 19.86 -3.69 -11.38
C ALA A 228 20.88 -4.11 -12.45
N ASP A 229 21.64 -3.15 -13.00
CA ASP A 229 22.72 -3.40 -13.96
C ASP A 229 23.91 -4.16 -13.33
N LEU A 230 24.10 -4.10 -12.01
CA LEU A 230 25.13 -4.86 -11.29
C LEU A 230 24.67 -6.27 -10.91
N GLU A 231 23.37 -6.55 -10.94
CA GLU A 231 22.76 -7.86 -10.63
C GLU A 231 22.49 -8.71 -11.88
N MET A 232 22.59 -8.14 -13.10
CA MET A 232 22.62 -8.93 -14.34
C MET A 232 24.04 -9.47 -14.58
N PRO A 233 24.24 -10.81 -14.66
CA PRO A 233 25.49 -11.42 -15.09
C PRO A 233 25.89 -11.07 -16.53
#